data_AF-M4IV52-F1
#
_entry.id   AF-M4IV52-F1
#
_cell.length_a   1.000
_cell.length_b   1.000
_cell.length_c   1.000
_cell.angle_alpha   90.00
_cell.angle_beta   90.00
_cell.angle_gamma   90.00
#
_symmetry.space_group_name_H-M   'P 1'
#
loop_
_entity.id
_entity.type
_entity.pdbx_description
1 polymer ?
#
loop_
_entity_poly.entity_id
_entity_poly.type
_entity_poly.pdbx_seq_one_letter_code
_entity_poly.pdbx_strand_id
1 'polypeptide(L)'
;MIRYYFLIATQDFFLRQEPIEEILRERIRHYNNLKKDIDFCLTTNLSFLNSPDLKIIKTQLIKPSAAIVSLNPKFIDWLKLRTNYAIKGSFMSLPLQMTNALITIEDFDFL
;
A
#
# COMPACT_ATOMS: atom_id res chain seq x y z
N MET A 1 16.17 4.22 11.43
CA MET A 1 14.75 3.86 11.23
C MET A 1 14.19 4.68 10.09
N ILE A 2 13.35 4.10 9.24
CA ILE A 2 12.73 4.75 8.07
C ILE A 2 11.24 4.89 8.32
N ARG A 3 10.65 6.01 7.89
CA ARG A 3 9.21 6.26 7.97
C ARG A 3 8.52 5.76 6.70
N TYR A 4 7.56 4.87 6.87
CA TYR A 4 6.69 4.38 5.80
C TYR A 4 5.30 4.99 5.98
N TYR A 5 4.68 5.35 4.87
CA TYR A 5 3.31 5.84 4.80
C TYR A 5 2.46 4.77 4.16
N PHE A 6 1.24 4.60 4.63
CA PHE A 6 0.35 3.60 4.08
C PHE A 6 -1.07 4.11 3.89
N LEU A 7 -1.78 3.41 3.01
CA LEU A 7 -3.20 3.51 2.81
C LEU A 7 -3.80 2.10 2.84
N ILE A 8 -4.78 1.87 3.72
CA ILE A 8 -5.44 0.57 3.89
C ILE A 8 -6.90 0.67 3.46
N ALA A 9 -7.36 -0.33 2.70
CA ALA A 9 -8.76 -0.55 2.43
C ALA A 9 -9.04 -2.05 2.34
N THR A 10 -10.30 -2.43 2.11
CA THR A 10 -10.63 -3.82 1.80
C THR A 10 -10.02 -4.21 0.45
N GLN A 11 -9.67 -5.49 0.30
CA GLN A 11 -9.13 -6.01 -0.97
C GLN A 11 -10.10 -5.74 -2.12
N ASP A 12 -11.37 -6.07 -1.92
CA ASP A 12 -12.45 -5.80 -2.88
C ASP A 12 -12.51 -4.33 -3.34
N PHE A 13 -12.25 -3.39 -2.44
CA PHE A 13 -12.26 -1.97 -2.79
C PHE A 13 -11.09 -1.63 -3.71
N PHE A 14 -9.86 -2.07 -3.38
CA PHE A 14 -8.69 -1.84 -4.22
C PHE A 14 -8.71 -2.60 -5.55
N LEU A 15 -9.31 -3.80 -5.59
CA LEU A 15 -9.26 -4.65 -6.78
C LEU A 15 -10.45 -4.46 -7.72
N ARG A 16 -11.65 -4.17 -7.18
CA ARG A 16 -12.90 -4.20 -7.97
C ARG A 16 -13.60 -2.85 -8.12
N GLN A 17 -13.36 -1.91 -7.19
CA GLN A 17 -14.12 -0.66 -7.16
C GLN A 17 -13.32 0.54 -7.66
N GLU A 18 -12.02 0.56 -7.39
CA GLU A 18 -11.12 1.64 -7.79
C GLU A 18 -10.07 1.13 -8.80
N PRO A 19 -9.61 1.98 -9.73
CA PRO A 19 -8.58 1.62 -10.71
C PRO A 19 -7.17 1.62 -10.09
N ILE A 20 -6.99 1.02 -8.92
CA ILE A 20 -5.71 1.03 -8.18
C ILE A 20 -4.64 0.25 -8.92
N GLU A 21 -4.99 -0.90 -9.50
CA GLU A 21 -4.06 -1.71 -10.29
C GLU A 21 -3.46 -0.87 -11.44
N GLU A 22 -4.31 -0.21 -12.23
CA GLU A 22 -3.89 0.66 -13.35
C GLU A 22 -2.95 1.76 -12.87
N ILE A 23 -3.30 2.43 -11.78
CA ILE A 23 -2.50 3.50 -11.18
C ILE A 23 -1.11 2.97 -10.79
N LEU A 24 -1.03 1.80 -10.15
CA LEU A 24 0.23 1.21 -9.72
C LEU A 24 1.06 0.76 -10.92
N ARG A 25 0.43 0.12 -11.92
CA ARG A 25 1.07 -0.33 -13.15
C ARG A 25 1.69 0.82 -13.94
N GLU A 26 0.94 1.90 -14.17
CA GLU A 26 1.44 3.09 -14.84
C GLU A 26 2.53 3.81 -14.03
N ARG A 27 2.42 3.82 -12.70
CA ARG A 27 3.46 4.37 -11.84
C ARG A 27 4.76 3.57 -11.90
N ILE A 28 4.69 2.24 -11.94
CA ILE A 28 5.87 1.36 -12.14
C ILE A 28 6.52 1.69 -13.49
N ARG A 29 5.74 1.77 -14.57
CA ARG A 29 6.24 2.15 -15.90
C ARG A 29 6.94 3.51 -15.87
N HIS A 30 6.34 4.51 -15.22
CA HIS A 30 6.93 5.83 -15.06
C HIS A 30 8.28 5.79 -14.31
N TYR A 31 8.38 5.01 -13.22
CA TYR A 31 9.63 4.85 -12.47
C TYR A 31 10.71 4.17 -13.31
N ASN A 32 10.36 3.11 -14.02
CA ASN A 32 11.28 2.40 -14.93
C ASN A 32 11.82 3.33 -16.04
N ASN A 33 10.94 4.12 -16.65
CA ASN A 33 11.33 5.10 -17.68
C ASN A 33 12.29 6.17 -17.14
N LEU A 34 12.14 6.54 -15.87
CA LEU A 34 13.03 7.49 -15.19
C LEU A 34 14.27 6.84 -14.56
N LYS A 35 14.45 5.52 -14.67
CA LYS A 35 15.48 4.74 -13.96
C LYS A 35 15.48 5.02 -12.44
N LYS A 36 14.30 5.17 -11.87
CA LYS A 36 14.09 5.45 -10.44
C LYS A 36 13.72 4.16 -9.71
N ASP A 37 14.34 3.93 -8.55
CA ASP A 37 13.98 2.80 -7.68
C ASP A 37 12.53 2.90 -7.17
N ILE A 38 11.83 1.77 -7.19
CA ILE A 38 10.45 1.66 -6.72
C ILE A 38 10.41 1.87 -5.20
N ASP A 39 9.62 2.86 -4.77
CA ASP A 39 9.48 3.28 -3.38
C ASP A 39 8.09 2.98 -2.80
N PHE A 40 7.34 2.06 -3.43
CA PHE A 40 5.98 1.67 -3.03
C PHE A 40 5.66 0.21 -3.34
N CYS A 41 4.66 -0.36 -2.66
CA CYS A 41 4.10 -1.69 -2.94
C CYS A 41 2.63 -1.80 -2.52
N LEU A 42 1.94 -2.82 -3.03
CA LEU A 42 0.64 -3.31 -2.55
C LEU A 42 0.89 -4.61 -1.77
N THR A 43 0.28 -4.79 -0.59
CA THR A 43 0.44 -6.00 0.21
C THR A 43 -0.83 -6.35 0.99
N THR A 44 -1.09 -7.65 1.16
CA THR A 44 -2.11 -8.16 2.10
C THR A 44 -1.49 -8.49 3.47
N ASN A 45 -0.16 -8.45 3.59
CA ASN A 45 0.52 -8.64 4.86
C ASN A 45 0.47 -7.36 5.70
N LEU A 46 -0.43 -7.34 6.67
CA LEU A 46 -0.66 -6.19 7.56
C LEU A 46 0.03 -6.34 8.92
N SER A 47 1.09 -7.13 9.01
CA SER A 47 1.80 -7.39 10.28
C SER A 47 2.36 -6.11 10.93
N PHE A 48 2.61 -5.05 10.16
CA PHE A 48 3.03 -3.74 10.69
C PHE A 48 1.98 -3.08 11.59
N LEU A 49 0.70 -3.45 11.47
CA LEU A 49 -0.38 -2.98 12.34
C LEU A 49 -0.34 -3.60 13.75
N ASN A 50 0.54 -4.58 14.00
CA ASN A 50 0.71 -5.14 15.35
C ASN A 50 1.40 -4.15 16.31
N SER A 51 1.98 -3.08 15.79
CA SER A 51 2.53 -1.99 16.60
C SER A 51 1.44 -1.38 17.49
N PRO A 52 1.76 -1.03 18.76
CA PRO A 52 0.77 -0.50 19.72
C PRO A 52 -0.04 0.66 19.15
N ASP A 53 0.63 1.57 18.44
CA ASP A 53 0.07 2.80 17.89
C ASP A 53 -0.95 2.55 16.76
N LEU A 54 -0.92 1.37 16.13
CA LEU A 54 -1.76 1.02 14.99
C LEU A 54 -2.80 -0.07 15.31
N LYS A 55 -2.86 -0.55 16.55
CA LYS A 55 -3.84 -1.58 16.98
C LYS A 55 -5.29 -1.15 16.72
N ILE A 56 -5.59 0.14 16.89
CA ILE A 56 -6.93 0.69 16.63
C ILE A 56 -7.31 0.54 15.15
N ILE A 57 -6.36 0.71 14.23
CA ILE A 57 -6.62 0.52 12.80
C ILE A 57 -6.89 -0.97 12.55
N LYS A 58 -6.11 -1.87 13.15
CA LYS A 58 -6.28 -3.31 12.98
C LYS A 58 -7.67 -3.80 13.39
N THR A 59 -8.24 -3.26 14.48
CA THR A 59 -9.58 -3.64 14.94
C THR A 59 -10.71 -3.16 14.02
N GLN A 60 -10.46 -2.16 13.17
CA GLN A 60 -11.43 -1.69 12.17
C GLN A 60 -11.46 -2.59 10.92
N LEU A 61 -10.48 -3.48 10.73
CA LEU A 61 -10.38 -4.35 9.56
C LEU A 61 -11.19 -5.63 9.74
N ILE A 62 -12.48 -5.55 9.42
CA ILE A 62 -13.44 -6.67 9.57
C ILE A 62 -13.36 -7.64 8.37
N LYS A 63 -12.93 -7.15 7.21
CA LYS A 63 -12.85 -7.92 5.95
C LYS A 63 -11.39 -8.10 5.52
N PRO A 64 -11.09 -9.06 4.61
CA PRO A 64 -9.80 -9.12 3.94
C PRO A 64 -9.40 -7.75 3.42
N SER A 65 -8.24 -7.29 3.89
CA SER A 65 -7.75 -5.93 3.66
C SER A 65 -6.37 -5.97 3.01
N ALA A 66 -6.03 -4.89 2.33
CA ALA A 66 -4.74 -4.68 1.72
C ALA A 66 -4.24 -3.27 2.03
N ALA A 67 -2.93 -3.10 1.93
CA ALA A 67 -2.25 -1.83 2.13
C ALA A 67 -1.42 -1.47 0.91
N ILE A 68 -1.52 -0.21 0.50
CA ILE A 68 -0.49 0.42 -0.32
C ILE A 68 0.49 1.08 0.63
N VAL A 69 1.77 0.69 0.59
CA VAL A 69 2.83 1.22 1.44
C VAL A 69 3.85 1.96 0.57
N SER A 70 4.32 3.12 1.01
CA SER A 70 5.32 3.90 0.28
C SER A 70 6.22 4.73 1.20
N LEU A 71 7.44 5.02 0.73
CA LEU A 71 8.31 6.04 1.32
C LEU A 71 7.89 7.46 0.94
N ASN A 72 7.02 7.62 -0.06
CA ASN A 72 6.58 8.90 -0.58
C ASN A 72 5.23 9.31 0.04
N PRO A 73 5.19 10.26 0.99
CA PRO A 73 3.94 10.67 1.63
C PRO A 73 2.97 11.32 0.64
N LYS A 74 3.47 12.08 -0.34
CA LYS A 74 2.62 12.76 -1.34
C LYS A 74 1.86 11.76 -2.20
N PHE A 75 2.44 10.60 -2.48
CA PHE A 75 1.77 9.54 -3.21
C PHE A 75 0.58 8.97 -2.42
N ILE A 76 0.79 8.71 -1.13
CA ILE A 76 -0.27 8.25 -0.23
C ILE A 76 -1.35 9.32 -0.04
N ASP A 77 -0.98 10.59 0.07
CA ASP A 77 -1.93 11.71 0.13
C ASP A 77 -2.80 11.79 -1.13
N TRP A 78 -2.16 11.69 -2.30
CA TRP A 78 -2.84 11.71 -3.59
C TRP A 78 -3.81 10.54 -3.77
N LEU A 79 -3.45 9.35 -3.26
CA LEU A 79 -4.34 8.19 -3.23
C LEU A 79 -5.51 8.42 -2.27
N LYS A 80 -5.23 8.96 -1.07
CA LYS A 80 -6.27 9.22 -0.05
C LYS A 80 -7.35 10.19 -0.54
N LEU A 81 -6.99 11.17 -1.36
CA LEU A 81 -7.95 12.10 -1.97
C LEU A 81 -8.89 11.43 -2.99
N ARG A 82 -8.49 10.31 -3.59
CA ARG A 82 -9.33 9.51 -4.51
C ARG A 82 -10.14 8.47 -3.77
N THR A 83 -9.58 7.94 -2.70
CA THR A 83 -10.10 6.80 -1.97
C THR A 83 -10.66 7.25 -0.61
N ASN A 84 -11.85 7.85 -0.65
CA ASN A 84 -12.49 8.43 0.54
C ASN A 84 -12.63 7.43 1.69
N TYR A 85 -12.84 6.15 1.39
CA TYR A 85 -13.07 5.08 2.37
C TYR A 85 -11.80 4.37 2.87
N ALA A 86 -10.61 4.78 2.41
CA ALA A 86 -9.37 4.16 2.83
C ALA A 86 -8.75 4.83 4.06
N ILE A 87 -8.12 4.07 4.95
CA ILE A 87 -7.48 4.56 6.17
C ILE A 87 -6.01 4.89 5.86
N LYS A 88 -5.60 6.13 6.10
CA LYS A 88 -4.21 6.57 5.95
C LYS A 88 -3.48 6.52 7.30
N GLY A 89 -2.21 6.13 7.29
CA GLY A 89 -1.33 6.24 8.46
C GLY A 89 0.15 6.22 8.11
N SER A 90 0.99 6.10 9.13
CA SER A 90 2.43 5.91 8.97
C SER A 90 3.02 5.09 10.11
N PHE A 91 4.15 4.44 9.88
CA PHE A 91 4.92 3.74 10.91
C PHE A 91 6.42 3.87 10.68
N MET A 92 7.20 3.63 11.72
CA MET A 92 8.66 3.53 11.65
C MET A 92 9.07 2.07 11.60
N SER A 93 9.98 1.72 10.69
CA SER A 93 10.54 0.36 10.60
C SER A 93 12.03 0.40 10.23
N LEU A 94 12.72 -0.71 10.41
CA LEU A 94 13.98 -0.96 9.73
C LEU A 94 13.76 -0.94 8.20
N PRO A 95 14.82 -0.74 7.39
CA PRO A 95 14.72 -0.87 5.94
C PRO A 95 14.10 -2.23 5.60
N LEU A 96 12.85 -2.20 5.12
CA LEU A 96 12.25 -3.35 4.50
C LEU A 96 13.01 -3.51 3.20
N GLN A 97 13.64 -4.67 2.99
CA GLN A 97 13.91 -5.09 1.62
C GLN A 97 12.54 -5.24 0.97
N MET A 98 12.09 -4.16 0.31
CA MET A 98 10.78 -4.08 -0.35
C MET A 98 10.64 -5.16 -1.42
N THR A 99 11.69 -5.91 -1.73
CA THR A 99 11.73 -7.12 -2.55
C THR A 99 11.04 -8.34 -1.93
N ASN A 100 10.96 -8.49 -0.59
CA ASN A 100 10.40 -9.69 0.05
C ASN A 100 8.96 -9.53 0.59
N ALA A 101 8.39 -8.33 0.49
CA ALA A 101 6.99 -8.05 0.85
C ALA A 101 6.12 -7.78 -0.38
N LEU A 102 6.69 -7.93 -1.58
CA LEU A 102 5.94 -8.00 -2.81
C LEU A 102 5.16 -9.32 -2.75
N ILE A 103 3.90 -9.22 -2.34
CA ILE A 103 2.90 -9.91 -3.11
C ILE A 103 3.00 -9.22 -4.45
N THR A 104 3.67 -9.88 -5.37
CA THR A 104 3.80 -9.42 -6.74
C THR A 104 2.38 -9.11 -7.20
N ILE A 105 2.20 -8.02 -7.96
CA ILE A 105 0.90 -7.71 -8.58
C ILE A 105 0.41 -8.93 -9.40
N GLU A 106 1.32 -9.86 -9.76
CA GLU A 106 1.07 -11.17 -10.35
C GLU A 106 0.38 -12.20 -9.43
N ASP A 107 0.51 -12.11 -8.11
CA ASP A 107 -0.20 -13.01 -7.15
C ASP A 107 -1.66 -12.58 -6.92
N PHE A 108 -2.01 -11.37 -7.33
CA PHE A 108 -3.41 -10.99 -7.50
C PHE A 108 -3.79 -11.42 -8.92
N ASP A 109 -4.34 -12.63 -9.06
CA ASP A 109 -5.01 -13.02 -10.29
C ASP A 109 -6.13 -12.01 -10.57
N PHE A 110 -5.84 -11.03 -11.44
CA PHE A 110 -6.81 -10.05 -11.95
C PHE A 110 -7.64 -10.62 -13.12
N LEU A 111 -7.78 -11.95 -13.19
CA LEU A 111 -8.55 -12.69 -14.18
C LEU A 111 -9.84 -13.27 -13.60
#